data_AF-A0A6I5F1I3-F1
#
_entry.id   AF-A0A6I5F1I3-F1
#
_cell.length_a   1.000
_cell.length_b   1.000
_cell.length_c   1.000
_cell.angle_alpha   90.00
_cell.angle_beta   90.00
_cell.angle_gamma   90.00
#
_symmetry.space_group_name_H-M   'P 1'
#
loop_
_entity.id
_entity.type
_entity.pdbx_description
1 polymer ?
#
loop_
_entity_poly.entity_id
_entity_poly.type
_entity_poly.pdbx_seq_one_letter_code
_entity_poly.pdbx_strand_id
1 'polypeptide(L)'
;MPRWGLLVEQNLGFGGQRRVWSGGVVDHVDGTREEALEVLRQRAEEYRPVHPTSPKRRRLYRERDGFVLVLDGAWQSFHCRFTVIEQLYDSAEPKPVPQPEAVPQPEAVPRPPNGRELEQNPRPEPERPLPPAPVPPSAPAEPRAWDAGVPEVPSWLNRDRPS
;
A
#
# COMPACT_ATOMS: atom_id res chain seq x y z
N MET A 1 -1.80 -15.45 -2.70
CA MET A 1 -0.55 -15.50 -3.50
C MET A 1 0.37 -14.43 -2.95
N PRO A 2 1.71 -14.61 -2.96
CA PRO A 2 2.60 -13.55 -2.50
C PRO A 2 2.49 -12.35 -3.44
N ARG A 3 2.66 -11.17 -2.86
CA ARG A 3 2.62 -9.88 -3.56
C ARG A 3 4.03 -9.31 -3.60
N TRP A 4 4.47 -8.89 -4.77
CA TRP A 4 5.82 -8.39 -5.01
C TRP A 4 5.77 -6.91 -5.33
N GLY A 5 6.52 -6.11 -4.59
CA GLY A 5 6.80 -4.72 -4.94
C GLY A 5 7.93 -4.62 -5.96
N LEU A 6 7.75 -3.76 -6.95
CA LEU A 6 8.76 -3.39 -7.92
C LEU A 6 9.42 -2.09 -7.46
N LEU A 7 10.62 -2.17 -6.89
CA LEU A 7 11.34 -1.02 -6.34
C LEU A 7 12.24 -0.39 -7.41
N VAL A 8 12.26 0.94 -7.48
CA VAL A 8 13.30 1.71 -8.14
C VAL A 8 14.04 2.57 -7.12
N GLU A 9 15.36 2.52 -7.15
CA GLU A 9 16.25 3.39 -6.40
C GLU A 9 17.09 4.23 -7.35
N GLN A 10 17.18 5.52 -7.09
CA GLN A 10 17.96 6.44 -7.90
C GLN A 10 18.57 7.56 -7.07
N ASN A 11 19.67 8.11 -7.58
CA ASN A 11 20.24 9.33 -7.05
C ASN A 11 19.40 10.52 -7.53
N LEU A 12 18.75 11.21 -6.60
CA LEU A 12 18.08 12.49 -6.84
C LEU A 12 19.00 13.64 -6.43
N GLY A 13 18.97 14.73 -7.21
CA GLY A 13 19.71 15.96 -6.93
C GLY A 13 20.15 16.67 -8.21
N PHE A 14 19.97 17.99 -8.24
CA PHE A 14 20.36 18.86 -9.35
C PHE A 14 21.64 19.65 -9.00
N GLY A 15 22.61 19.69 -9.92
CA GLY A 15 23.80 20.55 -9.77
C GLY A 15 24.62 20.29 -8.51
N GLY A 16 25.04 21.37 -7.84
CA GLY A 16 25.86 21.36 -6.62
C GLY A 16 25.09 21.07 -5.31
N GLN A 17 23.79 20.76 -5.38
CA GLN A 17 23.04 20.32 -4.21
C GLN A 17 23.43 18.90 -3.79
N ARG A 18 23.27 18.61 -2.50
CA ARG A 18 23.58 17.30 -1.93
C ARG A 18 22.70 16.24 -2.60
N ARG A 19 23.34 15.23 -3.19
CA ARG A 19 22.63 14.08 -3.76
C ARG A 19 22.01 13.27 -2.64
N VAL A 20 20.75 12.93 -2.83
CA VAL A 20 19.99 12.07 -1.94
C VAL A 20 19.70 10.79 -2.69
N TRP A 21 19.97 9.66 -2.03
CA TRP A 21 19.51 8.37 -2.51
C TRP A 21 18.01 8.26 -2.20
N SER A 22 17.18 8.05 -3.22
CA SER A 22 15.74 7.93 -3.08
C SER A 22 15.26 6.64 -3.72
N GLY A 23 14.39 5.93 -3.00
CA GLY A 23 13.73 4.71 -3.47
C GLY A 23 12.21 4.85 -3.43
N GLY A 24 11.52 4.19 -4.36
CA GLY A 24 10.06 4.13 -4.40
C GLY A 24 9.56 2.87 -5.09
N VAL A 25 8.40 2.37 -4.66
CA VAL A 25 7.73 1.24 -5.31
C VAL A 25 6.96 1.77 -6.51
N VAL A 26 7.30 1.32 -7.71
CA VAL A 26 6.67 1.77 -8.96
C VAL A 26 5.43 0.96 -9.31
N ASP A 27 5.35 -0.27 -8.83
CA ASP A 27 4.21 -1.17 -9.09
C ASP A 27 4.19 -2.36 -8.13
N HIS A 28 3.11 -3.13 -8.16
CA HIS A 28 3.00 -4.43 -7.50
C HIS A 28 2.57 -5.53 -8.48
N VAL A 29 3.06 -6.75 -8.24
CA VAL A 29 2.71 -7.95 -9.00
C VAL A 29 2.30 -9.05 -8.03
N ASP A 30 1.10 -9.59 -8.19
CA ASP A 30 0.67 -10.80 -7.51
C ASP A 30 1.12 -12.03 -8.29
N GLY A 31 1.68 -13.03 -7.63
CA GLY A 31 2.11 -14.27 -8.29
C GLY A 31 3.52 -14.70 -7.90
N THR A 32 4.24 -15.27 -8.86
CA THR A 32 5.60 -15.77 -8.63
C THR A 32 6.65 -14.66 -8.69
N ARG A 33 7.81 -14.93 -8.11
CA ARG A 33 8.94 -14.01 -8.13
C ARG A 33 9.48 -13.81 -9.55
N GLU A 34 9.45 -14.87 -10.35
CA GLU A 34 9.93 -14.89 -11.74
C GLU A 34 9.06 -14.01 -12.63
N GLU A 35 7.74 -14.05 -12.45
CA GLU A 35 6.79 -13.15 -13.12
C GLU A 35 7.06 -11.69 -12.72
N ALA A 36 7.25 -11.42 -11.43
CA ALA A 36 7.59 -10.07 -10.95
C ALA A 36 8.92 -9.56 -11.53
N LEU A 37 9.92 -10.42 -11.67
CA LEU A 37 11.20 -10.08 -12.31
C LEU A 37 11.04 -9.74 -13.80
N GLU A 38 10.17 -10.45 -14.51
CA GLU A 38 9.91 -10.20 -15.93
C GLU A 38 9.18 -8.87 -16.12
N VAL A 39 8.19 -8.56 -15.28
CA VAL A 39 7.53 -7.25 -15.27
C VAL A 39 8.55 -6.15 -14.91
N LEU A 40 9.41 -6.39 -13.93
CA LEU A 40 10.46 -5.43 -13.55
C LEU A 40 11.42 -5.16 -14.71
N ARG A 41 11.78 -6.18 -15.51
CA ARG A 41 12.64 -6.03 -16.70
C ARG A 41 12.02 -5.05 -17.69
N GLN A 42 10.75 -5.26 -18.03
CA GLN A 42 10.01 -4.42 -18.98
C GLN A 42 9.93 -2.98 -18.46
N ARG A 43 9.61 -2.79 -17.17
CA ARG A 43 9.62 -1.48 -16.51
C ARG A 43 10.99 -0.80 -16.56
N ALA A 44 12.07 -1.53 -16.30
CA ALA A 44 13.43 -0.99 -16.33
C ALA A 44 13.86 -0.58 -17.75
N GLU A 45 13.41 -1.31 -18.78
CA GLU A 45 13.63 -0.96 -20.19
C GLU A 45 12.89 0.33 -20.56
N GLU A 46 11.67 0.54 -20.08
CA GLU A 46 10.90 1.74 -20.40
C GLU A 46 11.27 2.94 -19.52
N TYR A 47 11.93 2.72 -18.39
CA TYR A 47 12.21 3.75 -17.40
C TYR A 47 12.94 4.97 -17.95
N ARG A 48 12.41 6.15 -17.61
CA ARG A 48 12.95 7.48 -17.94
C ARG A 48 13.26 8.23 -16.65
N PRO A 49 14.49 8.13 -16.12
CA PRO A 49 14.85 8.86 -14.92
C PRO A 49 14.90 10.37 -15.20
N VAL A 50 14.64 11.14 -14.14
CA VAL A 50 14.68 12.61 -14.16
C VAL A 50 16.06 13.13 -14.59
N HIS A 51 17.12 12.42 -14.20
CA HIS A 51 18.49 12.74 -14.59
C HIS A 51 19.24 11.52 -15.14
N PRO A 52 20.10 11.71 -16.17
CA PRO A 52 20.39 12.98 -16.85
C PRO A 52 19.32 13.35 -17.88
N THR A 53 19.12 14.65 -18.14
CA THR A 53 18.13 15.18 -19.11
C THR A 53 18.46 14.83 -20.57
N SER A 54 19.73 14.59 -20.89
CA SER A 54 20.19 14.18 -22.23
C SER A 54 21.26 13.09 -22.10
N PRO A 55 20.86 11.81 -21.93
CA PRO A 55 21.81 10.71 -21.85
C PRO A 55 22.46 10.45 -23.22
N LYS A 56 23.79 10.34 -23.25
CA LYS A 56 24.55 9.96 -24.46
C LYS A 56 24.47 8.47 -24.74
N ARG A 57 24.38 7.66 -23.68
CA ARG A 57 24.33 6.21 -23.75
C ARG A 57 23.52 5.65 -22.59
N ARG A 58 22.79 4.57 -22.86
CA ARG A 58 22.00 3.83 -21.86
C ARG A 58 22.35 2.35 -21.93
N ARG A 59 22.58 1.72 -20.78
CA ARG A 59 22.94 0.31 -20.64
C ARG A 59 22.14 -0.30 -19.49
N LEU A 60 21.49 -1.44 -19.73
CA LEU A 60 20.75 -2.18 -18.71
C LEU A 60 21.50 -3.48 -18.41
N TYR A 61 21.75 -3.73 -17.13
CA TYR A 61 22.44 -4.91 -16.63
C TYR A 61 21.48 -5.75 -15.80
N ARG A 62 21.64 -7.07 -15.85
CA ARG A 62 20.89 -8.01 -15.00
C ARG A 62 21.68 -8.31 -13.73
N GLU A 63 20.97 -8.37 -12.62
CA GLU A 63 21.44 -8.86 -11.33
C GLU A 63 20.62 -10.09 -10.91
N ARG A 64 20.97 -10.72 -9.78
CA ARG A 64 20.22 -11.83 -9.18
C ARG A 64 18.74 -11.50 -8.96
N ASP A 65 18.47 -10.32 -8.40
CA ASP A 65 17.15 -9.94 -7.90
C ASP A 65 16.57 -8.69 -8.59
N GLY A 66 17.13 -8.33 -9.75
CA GLY A 66 16.63 -7.21 -10.52
C GLY A 66 17.62 -6.73 -11.58
N PHE A 67 17.69 -5.42 -11.77
CA PHE A 67 18.40 -4.80 -12.89
C PHE A 67 19.08 -3.49 -12.48
N VAL A 68 20.15 -3.14 -13.17
CA VAL A 68 20.81 -1.84 -13.00
C VAL A 68 20.84 -1.12 -14.33
N LEU A 69 20.20 0.05 -14.39
CA LEU A 69 20.26 0.94 -15.53
C LEU A 69 21.38 1.95 -15.30
N VAL A 70 22.35 2.00 -16.22
CA VAL A 70 23.44 2.97 -16.23
C VAL A 70 23.26 3.92 -17.41
N LEU A 71 23.34 5.21 -17.13
CA LEU A 71 23.20 6.30 -18.08
C LEU A 71 24.47 7.13 -18.08
N ASP A 72 25.06 7.33 -19.25
CA ASP A 72 26.18 8.25 -19.40
C ASP A 72 25.64 9.64 -19.72
N GLY A 73 25.72 10.54 -18.76
CA GLY A 73 25.42 11.96 -18.93
C GLY A 73 26.57 12.71 -19.59
N ALA A 74 26.38 14.01 -19.81
CA ALA A 74 27.42 14.86 -20.38
C ALA A 74 28.65 15.02 -19.46
N TRP A 75 28.43 15.01 -18.14
CA TRP A 75 29.46 15.31 -17.13
C TRP A 75 29.80 14.13 -16.21
N GLN A 76 28.91 13.14 -16.11
CA GLN A 76 29.05 12.01 -15.21
C GLN A 76 28.09 10.88 -15.62
N SER A 77 28.35 9.68 -15.12
CA SER A 77 27.38 8.59 -15.19
C SER A 77 26.38 8.65 -14.03
N PHE A 78 25.18 8.17 -14.30
CA PHE A 78 24.08 8.01 -13.36
C PHE A 78 23.61 6.57 -13.39
N HIS A 79 23.03 6.11 -12.30
CA HIS A 79 22.43 4.79 -12.27
C HIS A 79 21.10 4.77 -11.53
N CYS A 80 20.24 3.85 -11.93
CA CYS A 80 19.03 3.46 -11.24
C CYS A 80 19.11 1.95 -10.97
N ARG A 81 18.74 1.54 -9.76
CA ARG A 81 18.69 0.14 -9.36
C ARG A 81 17.23 -0.28 -9.27
N PHE A 82 16.90 -1.39 -9.89
CA PHE A 82 15.57 -2.00 -9.90
C PHE A 82 15.66 -3.30 -9.12
N THR A 83 14.74 -3.53 -8.19
CA THR A 83 14.76 -4.73 -7.36
C THR A 83 13.35 -5.22 -7.11
N VAL A 84 13.17 -6.54 -7.13
CA VAL A 84 11.92 -7.19 -6.71
C VAL A 84 11.98 -7.44 -5.20
N ILE A 85 10.96 -7.01 -4.47
CA ILE A 85 10.84 -7.18 -3.02
C ILE A 85 9.49 -7.81 -2.66
N GLU A 86 9.47 -8.75 -1.73
CA GLU A 86 8.22 -9.35 -1.26
C GLU A 86 7.52 -8.40 -0.27
N GLN A 87 6.22 -8.17 -0.44
CA GLN A 87 5.40 -7.42 0.51
C GLN A 87 4.93 -8.37 1.61
N LEU A 88 5.44 -8.16 2.82
CA LEU A 88 5.08 -8.97 3.99
C LEU A 88 3.91 -8.37 4.80
N TYR A 89 3.73 -7.06 4.73
CA TYR A 89 2.72 -6.33 5.50
C TYR A 89 2.37 -4.99 4.84
N ASP A 90 1.08 -4.66 4.81
CA ASP A 90 0.58 -3.33 4.47
C ASP A 90 -0.39 -2.84 5.56
N SER A 91 -0.05 -1.73 6.20
CA SER A 91 -0.85 -1.13 7.27
C SER A 91 -2.22 -0.61 6.83
N ALA A 92 -2.39 -0.36 5.53
CA ALA A 92 -3.61 0.19 4.96
C ALA A 92 -4.45 -0.88 4.24
N GLU A 93 -4.08 -2.16 4.34
CA GLU A 93 -4.80 -3.24 3.66
C GLU A 93 -6.25 -3.33 4.19
N PRO A 94 -7.27 -3.26 3.31
CA PRO A 94 -8.66 -3.34 3.74
C PRO A 94 -8.92 -4.67 4.43
N LYS A 95 -9.33 -4.62 5.70
CA LYS A 95 -9.72 -5.83 6.43
C LYS A 95 -10.91 -6.45 5.68
N PRO A 96 -10.87 -7.75 5.32
CA PRO A 96 -11.98 -8.39 4.63
C PRO A 96 -13.25 -8.22 5.46
N VAL A 97 -14.22 -7.52 4.89
CA VAL A 97 -15.54 -7.37 5.50
C VAL A 97 -16.16 -8.77 5.53
N PRO A 98 -16.57 -9.29 6.70
CA PRO A 98 -17.24 -10.58 6.75
C PRO A 98 -18.47 -10.49 5.84
N GLN A 99 -18.47 -11.30 4.77
CA GLN A 99 -19.64 -11.46 3.93
C GLN A 99 -20.74 -12.00 4.83
N PRO A 100 -21.92 -11.35 4.90
CA PRO A 100 -23.03 -11.93 5.63
C PRO A 100 -23.28 -13.30 5.02
N GLU A 101 -23.14 -14.34 5.85
CA GLU A 101 -23.50 -15.71 5.51
C GLU A 101 -24.85 -15.66 4.79
N ALA A 102 -24.89 -16.21 3.58
CA ALA A 102 -26.10 -16.23 2.78
C ALA A 102 -27.20 -16.87 3.63
N VAL A 103 -28.12 -16.04 4.13
CA VAL A 103 -29.30 -16.50 4.85
C VAL A 103 -29.98 -17.49 3.91
N PRO A 104 -30.17 -18.77 4.30
CA PRO A 104 -30.82 -19.73 3.43
C PRO A 104 -32.19 -19.15 3.06
N GLN A 105 -32.40 -18.90 1.76
CA GLN A 105 -33.68 -18.41 1.27
C GLN A 105 -34.73 -19.45 1.67
N PRO A 106 -35.78 -19.10 2.44
CA PRO A 106 -36.81 -20.05 2.76
C PRO A 106 -37.46 -20.50 1.45
N GLU A 107 -37.46 -21.81 1.21
CA GLU A 107 -38.15 -22.45 0.10
C GLU A 107 -39.58 -21.92 0.01
N ALA A 108 -39.97 -21.53 -1.20
CA ALA A 108 -41.28 -20.98 -1.49
C ALA A 108 -42.38 -21.98 -1.10
N VAL A 109 -43.08 -21.70 0.01
CA VAL A 109 -44.28 -22.44 0.41
C VAL A 109 -45.37 -22.20 -0.66
N PRO A 110 -45.99 -23.25 -1.24
CA PRO A 110 -47.05 -23.06 -2.23
C PRO A 110 -48.29 -22.44 -1.58
N ARG A 111 -48.78 -21.35 -2.18
CA ARG A 111 -49.97 -20.59 -1.74
C ARG A 111 -51.25 -21.41 -1.98
N PRO A 112 -52.13 -21.61 -0.98
CA PRO A 112 -53.46 -22.18 -1.21
C PRO A 112 -54.40 -21.15 -1.86
N PRO A 113 -55.37 -21.58 -2.68
CA PRO A 113 -56.25 -20.66 -3.40
C PRO A 113 -57.42 -20.21 -2.51
N ASN A 114 -57.66 -18.90 -2.55
CA ASN A 114 -58.88 -18.15 -2.23
C ASN A 114 -59.69 -18.46 -0.95
N GLY A 115 -59.86 -17.43 -0.13
CA GLY A 115 -61.03 -17.31 0.75
C GLY A 115 -60.96 -16.20 1.80
N ARG A 116 -61.51 -15.04 1.45
CA ARG A 116 -62.02 -13.94 2.31
C ARG A 116 -61.06 -12.80 2.71
N GLU A 117 -61.41 -11.62 2.18
CA GLU A 117 -61.04 -10.28 2.63
C GLU A 117 -61.51 -9.96 4.06
N LEU A 118 -60.86 -8.93 4.61
CA LEU A 118 -61.17 -8.11 5.78
C LEU A 118 -60.43 -8.48 7.08
N GLU A 119 -59.23 -7.91 7.27
CA GLU A 119 -59.01 -7.04 8.44
C GLU A 119 -57.88 -6.05 8.14
N GLN A 120 -58.18 -4.76 8.36
CA GLN A 120 -57.32 -3.64 8.01
C GLN A 120 -56.15 -3.55 9.00
N ASN A 121 -54.94 -3.62 8.45
CA ASN A 121 -53.69 -3.40 9.16
C ASN A 121 -53.53 -1.91 9.52
N PRO A 122 -53.37 -1.49 10.79
CA PRO A 122 -52.86 -0.16 11.05
C PRO A 122 -51.38 -0.12 10.69
N ARG A 123 -51.04 0.72 9.72
CA ARG A 123 -49.68 1.05 9.29
C ARG A 123 -48.83 1.47 10.51
N PRO A 124 -47.71 0.80 10.84
CA PRO A 124 -46.80 1.34 11.83
C PRO A 124 -46.14 2.59 11.25
N GLU A 125 -46.21 3.67 12.01
CA GLU A 125 -45.54 4.93 11.75
C GLU A 125 -44.02 4.70 11.70
N PRO A 126 -43.26 5.33 10.78
CA PRO A 126 -41.82 5.16 10.76
C PRO A 126 -41.22 5.81 12.02
N GLU A 127 -40.80 4.99 12.98
CA GLU A 127 -39.97 5.45 14.09
C GLU A 127 -38.70 6.11 13.52
N ARG A 128 -38.48 7.37 13.86
CA ARG A 128 -37.22 8.04 13.52
C ARG A 128 -36.07 7.30 14.21
N PRO A 129 -34.97 7.00 13.51
CA PRO A 129 -33.79 6.44 14.16
C PRO A 129 -33.32 7.40 15.27
N LEU A 130 -33.19 6.89 16.49
CA LEU A 130 -32.52 7.62 17.55
C LEU A 130 -31.07 7.91 17.13
N PRO A 131 -30.51 9.09 17.46
CA PRO A 131 -29.10 9.35 17.20
C PRO A 131 -28.23 8.33 17.92
N PRO A 132 -27.10 7.90 17.32
CA PRO A 132 -26.20 6.96 17.97
C PRO A 132 -25.70 7.56 19.29
N ALA A 133 -25.70 6.73 20.34
CA ALA A 133 -25.15 7.11 21.64
C ALA A 133 -23.68 7.57 21.49
N PRO A 134 -23.22 8.55 22.28
CA PRO A 134 -21.83 8.97 22.26
C PRO A 134 -20.94 7.79 22.64
N VAL A 135 -19.98 7.47 21.77
CA VAL A 135 -18.96 6.46 22.03
C VAL A 135 -18.13 6.94 23.23
N PRO A 136 -17.96 6.15 24.30
CA PRO A 136 -17.08 6.55 25.39
C PRO A 136 -15.66 6.75 24.85
N PRO A 137 -14.85 7.67 25.42
CA PRO A 137 -13.48 7.86 25.00
C PRO A 137 -12.74 6.52 25.13
N SER A 138 -12.20 6.03 24.02
CA SER A 138 -11.30 4.86 24.02
C SER A 138 -10.20 5.10 25.05
N ALA A 139 -10.00 4.13 25.93
CA ALA A 139 -8.86 4.10 26.83
C ALA A 139 -7.55 4.29 26.02
N PRO A 140 -6.52 4.90 26.62
CA PRO A 140 -5.22 5.04 25.96
C PRO A 140 -4.75 3.65 25.50
N ALA A 141 -4.46 3.53 24.21
CA ALA A 141 -3.99 2.28 23.63
C ALA A 141 -2.71 1.86 24.34
N GLU A 142 -2.63 0.59 24.75
CA GLU A 142 -1.40 0.06 25.31
C GLU A 142 -0.25 0.22 24.32
N PRO A 143 0.96 0.58 24.78
CA PRO A 143 2.11 0.72 23.92
C PRO A 143 2.36 -0.59 23.17
N ARG A 144 2.60 -0.50 21.86
CA ARG A 144 2.77 -1.69 21.02
C ARG A 144 4.09 -2.36 21.41
N ALA A 145 4.22 -3.67 21.18
CA ALA A 145 5.42 -4.42 21.55
C ALA A 145 6.73 -3.90 20.89
N TRP A 146 6.65 -3.12 19.82
CA TRP A 146 7.81 -2.49 19.16
C TRP A 146 8.14 -1.09 19.71
N ASP A 147 7.27 -0.50 20.54
CA ASP A 147 7.55 0.71 21.32
C ASP A 147 8.39 0.39 22.58
N ALA A 148 8.50 -0.90 22.94
CA ALA A 148 9.28 -1.38 24.07
C ALA A 148 10.79 -1.22 23.81
N GLY A 149 11.30 0.00 24.01
CA GLY A 149 12.71 0.34 23.83
C GLY A 149 12.97 1.64 23.08
N VAL A 150 11.92 2.33 22.61
CA VAL A 150 12.06 3.68 22.07
C VAL A 150 12.21 4.66 23.24
N PRO A 151 13.36 5.34 23.41
CA PRO A 151 13.48 6.36 24.44
C PRO A 151 12.51 7.50 24.15
N GLU A 152 11.74 7.95 25.15
CA GLU A 152 10.78 9.06 25.00
C GLU A 152 11.43 10.34 24.48
N VAL A 153 12.71 10.53 24.79
CA VAL A 153 13.53 11.63 24.28
C VAL A 153 14.75 11.06 23.56
N PRO A 154 14.84 11.22 22.24
CA PRO A 154 16.02 10.81 21.49
C PRO A 154 17.28 11.56 21.95
N SER A 155 18.41 10.87 22.03
CA SER A 155 19.68 11.40 22.54
C SER A 155 20.23 12.61 21.76
N TRP A 156 19.80 12.82 20.52
CA TRP A 156 20.16 13.98 19.71
C TRP A 156 19.39 15.27 20.10
N LEU A 157 18.29 15.15 20.86
CA LEU A 157 17.50 16.29 21.34
C LEU A 157 18.10 16.97 22.59
N ASN A 158 19.06 16.32 23.27
CA ASN A 158 19.74 16.84 24.47
C ASN A 158 21.13 17.44 24.18
N ARG A 159 21.48 17.66 22.90
CA ARG A 159 22.82 18.14 22.53
C ARG A 159 23.08 19.61 22.86
N ASP A 160 22.04 20.39 23.19
CA ASP A 160 22.10 21.85 23.30
C ASP A 160 21.86 22.41 24.71
N ARG A 161 21.96 21.61 25.78
CA ARG A 161 21.98 22.16 27.15
C ARG A 161 23.41 22.30 27.66
N PRO A 162 23.94 23.53 27.84
CA PRO A 162 25.19 23.72 28.57
C PRO A 162 24.97 23.41 30.05
N SER A 163 25.97 22.74 30.66
CA SER A 163 26.05 22.44 32.10
C SER A 163 26.08 23.70 32.96
#